data_AF-A0A7V4H271-F1
#
_entry.id   AF-A0A7V4H271-F1
#
_cell.length_a   1.000
_cell.length_b   1.000
_cell.length_c   1.000
_cell.angle_alpha   90.00
_cell.angle_beta   90.00
_cell.angle_gamma   90.00
#
_symmetry.space_group_name_H-M   'P 1'
#
loop_
_entity.id
_entity.type
_entity.pdbx_description
1 polymer ?
#
loop_
_entity_poly.entity_id
_entity_poly.type
_entity_poly.pdbx_seq_one_letter_code
_entity_poly.pdbx_strand_id
1 'polypeptide(L)'
;MPGIVPKSVLEEIRLRCDIADVIGSYFHLQKSGAAFKALCPFHKEKTPSFHVNPRRQIFHCFGCGAGGDVFKFVMLYEAVDFITAVRMLAERAGVTVRLNEHEAGPAVDKTALYALHEAVAALYQETLHKSAEAADARAYLAKRQLPPEIIRSFGLGYAPDQWDFLVNWAPKRGYSLSQLEAAGLVVRGEGSGAKVRHYDRFRGRIMFPIWNEQGRVVAFSGRALNTTDQTAKYVNSPETPLFRKSRVLYALDRARHAMAEHREAILCEGQIDVIRCHQ
;
A
#
# COMPACT_ATOMS: atom_id res chain seq x y z
N MET A 1 -6.47 -3.46 3.13
CA MET A 1 -7.46 -2.48 3.64
C MET A 1 -6.82 -1.70 4.79
N PRO A 2 -7.05 -0.38 4.96
CA PRO A 2 -6.75 0.26 6.24
C PRO A 2 -7.55 -0.46 7.32
N GLY A 3 -6.98 -0.64 8.52
CA GLY A 3 -7.49 -1.49 9.58
C GLY A 3 -9.01 -1.44 9.66
N ILE A 4 -9.65 -2.61 9.54
CA ILE A 4 -11.11 -2.69 9.55
C ILE A 4 -11.57 -2.22 10.92
N VAL A 5 -12.03 -0.98 11.01
CA VAL A 5 -12.75 -0.48 12.18
C VAL A 5 -14.13 -1.15 12.14
N PRO A 6 -14.54 -1.88 13.18
CA PRO A 6 -15.87 -2.48 13.21
C PRO A 6 -16.94 -1.41 12.95
N LYS A 7 -17.94 -1.72 12.13
CA LYS A 7 -19.02 -0.78 11.81
C LYS A 7 -19.71 -0.24 13.08
N SER A 8 -19.86 -1.09 14.09
CA SER A 8 -20.41 -0.73 15.41
C SER A 8 -19.60 0.38 16.09
N VAL A 9 -18.27 0.35 16.01
CA VAL A 9 -17.40 1.38 16.59
C VAL A 9 -17.54 2.70 15.83
N LEU A 10 -17.62 2.65 14.49
CA LEU A 10 -17.86 3.84 13.68
C LEU A 10 -19.23 4.47 13.97
N GLU A 11 -20.26 3.66 14.18
CA GLU A 11 -21.59 4.12 14.56
C GLU A 11 -21.60 4.72 15.97
N GLU A 12 -20.92 4.11 16.93
CA GLU A 12 -20.80 4.65 18.29
C GLU A 12 -20.10 6.02 18.30
N ILE A 13 -19.02 6.17 17.53
CA ILE A 13 -18.34 7.47 17.37
C ILE A 13 -19.31 8.49 16.74
N ARG A 14 -20.06 8.13 15.69
CA ARG A 14 -21.04 9.03 15.08
C ARG A 14 -22.14 9.48 16.05
N LEU A 15 -22.59 8.58 16.93
CA LEU A 15 -23.62 8.89 17.92
C LEU A 15 -23.12 9.86 18.99
N ARG A 16 -21.82 9.84 19.30
CA ARG A 16 -21.21 10.68 20.34
C ARG A 16 -20.54 11.95 19.80
N CYS A 17 -20.28 12.02 18.50
CA CYS A 17 -19.68 13.18 17.84
C CYS A 17 -20.70 13.86 16.93
N ASP A 18 -21.50 14.77 17.49
CA ASP A 18 -22.35 15.64 16.68
C ASP A 18 -21.49 16.49 15.74
N ILE A 19 -21.81 16.48 14.45
CA ILE A 19 -21.01 17.16 13.44
C ILE A 19 -20.91 18.68 13.66
N ALA A 20 -21.94 19.32 14.20
CA ALA A 20 -21.91 20.76 14.47
C ALA A 20 -21.01 21.08 15.66
N ASP A 21 -20.99 20.23 16.69
CA ASP A 21 -20.11 20.39 17.84
C ASP A 21 -18.64 20.14 17.48
N VAL A 22 -18.38 19.12 16.65
CA VAL A 22 -17.03 18.85 16.15
C VAL A 22 -16.54 20.00 15.29
N ILE A 23 -17.28 20.42 14.27
CA ILE A 23 -16.86 21.51 13.39
C ILE A 23 -16.77 22.84 14.17
N GLY A 24 -17.74 23.12 15.04
CA GLY A 24 -17.79 24.32 15.86
C GLY A 24 -16.60 24.48 16.81
N SER A 25 -15.90 23.39 17.13
CA SER A 25 -14.67 23.44 17.91
C SER A 25 -13.45 23.93 17.12
N TYR A 26 -13.49 23.87 15.78
CA TYR A 26 -12.40 24.36 14.93
C TYR A 26 -12.59 25.83 14.55
N PHE A 27 -13.83 26.25 14.26
CA PHE A 27 -14.16 27.63 13.92
C PHE A 27 -15.63 27.95 14.20
N HIS A 28 -15.92 29.24 14.30
CA HIS A 28 -17.26 29.71 14.65
C HIS A 28 -18.30 29.38 13.57
N LEU A 29 -19.38 28.72 13.98
CA LEU A 29 -20.54 28.40 13.15
C LEU A 29 -21.70 29.38 13.44
N GLN A 30 -22.19 30.06 12.41
CA GLN A 30 -23.35 30.95 12.52
C GLN A 30 -24.65 30.17 12.31
N LYS A 31 -25.63 30.34 13.20
CA LYS A 31 -26.94 29.68 13.07
C LYS A 31 -27.71 30.24 11.88
N SER A 32 -28.28 29.35 11.08
CA SER A 32 -29.09 29.67 9.90
C SER A 32 -30.30 28.74 9.83
N GLY A 33 -31.39 29.13 10.50
CA GLY A 33 -32.56 28.29 10.68
C GLY A 33 -32.24 27.03 11.50
N ALA A 34 -32.52 25.87 10.92
CA ALA A 34 -32.21 24.55 11.52
C ALA A 34 -30.79 24.04 11.20
N ALA A 35 -30.00 24.80 10.44
CA ALA A 35 -28.64 24.47 10.04
C ALA A 35 -27.65 25.53 10.55
N PHE A 36 -26.36 25.31 10.29
CA PHE A 36 -25.31 26.29 10.53
C PHE A 36 -24.59 26.63 9.22
N LYS A 37 -23.99 27.82 9.18
CA LYS A 37 -23.17 28.30 8.06
C LYS A 37 -21.87 28.95 8.54
N ALA A 38 -20.85 28.91 7.69
CA ALA A 38 -19.56 29.57 7.90
C ALA A 38 -18.86 29.86 6.57
N LEU A 39 -17.74 30.59 6.62
CA LEU A 39 -16.79 30.62 5.51
C LEU A 39 -16.11 29.25 5.42
N CYS A 40 -15.92 28.76 4.20
CA CYS A 40 -15.33 27.47 3.95
C CYS A 40 -13.84 27.46 4.35
N PRO A 41 -13.39 26.49 5.16
CA PRO A 41 -11.97 26.36 5.49
C PRO A 41 -11.13 25.79 4.33
N PHE A 42 -11.78 25.23 3.30
CA PHE A 42 -11.11 24.50 2.22
C PHE A 42 -10.86 25.33 0.97
N HIS A 43 -11.38 26.54 0.89
CA HIS A 43 -11.10 27.48 -0.19
C HIS A 43 -11.31 28.92 0.28
N LYS A 44 -10.71 29.89 -0.42
CA LYS A 44 -10.84 31.31 -0.07
C LYS A 44 -12.13 31.89 -0.64
N GLU A 45 -12.99 32.40 0.22
CA GLU A 45 -14.23 33.08 -0.15
C GLU A 45 -14.56 34.26 0.80
N LYS A 46 -15.47 35.15 0.39
CA LYS A 46 -15.95 36.27 1.21
C LYS A 46 -17.39 36.09 1.71
N THR A 47 -18.16 35.22 1.07
CA THR A 47 -19.55 34.93 1.41
C THR A 47 -19.64 33.52 1.98
N PRO A 48 -20.29 33.29 3.13
CA PRO A 48 -20.41 31.96 3.72
C PRO A 48 -21.09 30.95 2.78
N SER A 49 -20.35 29.94 2.29
CA SER A 49 -20.92 28.85 1.48
C SER A 49 -20.82 27.48 2.16
N PHE A 50 -20.17 27.40 3.32
CA PHE A 50 -20.03 26.18 4.09
C PHE A 50 -21.23 25.97 4.99
N HIS A 51 -22.02 24.93 4.73
CA HIS A 51 -23.23 24.61 5.48
C HIS A 51 -23.05 23.30 6.27
N VAL A 52 -23.53 23.30 7.52
CA VAL A 52 -23.56 22.12 8.39
C VAL A 52 -25.00 21.82 8.76
N ASN A 53 -25.42 20.58 8.54
CA ASN A 53 -26.76 20.10 8.88
C ASN A 53 -26.68 19.08 10.03
N PRO A 54 -27.00 19.47 11.27
CA PRO A 54 -26.93 18.58 12.43
C PRO A 54 -27.90 17.41 12.32
N ARG A 55 -29.10 17.63 11.77
CA ARG A 55 -30.09 16.54 11.64
C ARG A 55 -29.63 15.43 10.69
N ARG A 56 -28.95 15.81 9.61
CA ARG A 56 -28.42 14.86 8.62
C ARG A 56 -26.99 14.40 8.93
N GLN A 57 -26.35 14.97 9.95
CA GLN A 57 -24.94 14.70 10.32
C GLN A 57 -23.96 14.84 9.12
N ILE A 58 -24.16 15.88 8.30
CA ILE A 58 -23.32 16.17 7.13
C ILE A 58 -22.96 17.65 7.02
N PHE A 59 -21.84 17.93 6.36
CA PHE A 59 -21.50 19.26 5.87
C PHE A 59 -21.43 19.28 4.34
N HIS A 60 -21.66 20.45 3.76
CA HIS A 60 -21.47 20.69 2.33
C HIS A 60 -21.12 22.15 2.08
N CYS A 61 -20.10 22.38 1.26
CA CYS A 61 -19.74 23.69 0.77
C CYS A 61 -20.29 23.91 -0.64
N PHE A 62 -21.15 24.89 -0.80
CA PHE A 62 -21.74 25.23 -2.11
C PHE A 62 -20.79 25.98 -3.05
N GLY A 63 -19.65 26.47 -2.54
CA GLY A 63 -18.61 27.11 -3.36
C GLY A 63 -17.66 26.11 -4.03
N CYS A 64 -17.04 25.22 -3.24
CA CYS A 64 -16.02 24.28 -3.74
C CYS A 64 -16.50 22.82 -3.87
N GLY A 65 -17.72 22.50 -3.45
CA GLY A 65 -18.28 21.14 -3.50
C GLY A 65 -17.76 20.19 -2.42
N ALA A 66 -16.87 20.63 -1.53
CA ALA A 66 -16.41 19.81 -0.42
C ALA A 66 -17.59 19.45 0.49
N GLY A 67 -17.79 18.15 0.74
CA GLY A 67 -18.88 17.66 1.58
C GLY A 67 -18.61 16.27 2.11
N GLY A 68 -19.32 15.90 3.17
CA GLY A 68 -19.20 14.58 3.80
C GLY A 68 -19.72 14.54 5.23
N ASP A 69 -19.39 13.46 5.92
CA ASP A 69 -19.68 13.26 7.33
C ASP A 69 -18.57 13.85 8.23
N VAL A 70 -18.72 13.69 9.54
CA VAL A 70 -17.78 14.18 10.55
C VAL A 70 -16.35 13.65 10.35
N PHE A 71 -16.19 12.39 9.91
CA PHE A 71 -14.86 11.82 9.61
C PHE A 71 -14.25 12.50 8.40
N LYS A 72 -15.04 12.67 7.33
CA LYS A 72 -14.56 13.34 6.12
C LYS A 72 -14.14 14.78 6.41
N PHE A 73 -14.86 15.48 7.28
CA PHE A 73 -14.47 16.81 7.72
C PHE A 73 -13.09 16.80 8.39
N VAL A 74 -12.89 15.97 9.42
CA VAL A 74 -11.60 15.88 10.14
C VAL A 74 -10.47 15.49 9.19
N MET A 75 -10.68 14.52 8.29
CA MET A 75 -9.68 14.14 7.28
C MET A 75 -9.26 15.33 6.39
N LEU A 76 -10.21 16.15 5.95
CA LEU A 76 -9.93 17.28 5.09
C LEU A 76 -9.30 18.45 5.85
N TYR A 77 -9.74 18.71 7.08
CA TYR A 77 -9.29 19.84 7.88
C TYR A 77 -7.89 19.60 8.48
N GLU A 78 -7.66 18.39 9.01
CA GLU A 78 -6.39 17.98 9.62
C GLU A 78 -5.41 17.36 8.61
N ALA A 79 -5.83 17.20 7.35
CA ALA A 79 -5.06 16.54 6.30
C ALA A 79 -4.57 15.12 6.68
N VAL A 80 -5.38 14.37 7.42
CA VAL A 80 -5.08 13.02 7.90
C VAL A 80 -5.86 11.93 7.16
N ASP A 81 -5.39 10.68 7.27
CA ASP A 81 -6.11 9.53 6.73
C ASP A 81 -7.33 9.14 7.60
N PHE A 82 -8.17 8.25 7.07
CA PHE A 82 -9.41 7.83 7.72
C PHE A 82 -9.20 7.20 9.09
N ILE A 83 -8.16 6.38 9.27
CA ILE A 83 -7.90 5.70 10.55
C ILE A 83 -7.48 6.71 11.61
N THR A 84 -6.62 7.66 11.24
CA THR A 84 -6.20 8.75 12.13
C THR A 84 -7.39 9.62 12.52
N ALA A 85 -8.25 9.98 11.56
CA ALA A 85 -9.50 10.72 11.85
C ALA A 85 -10.44 9.94 12.78
N VAL A 86 -10.57 8.62 12.61
CA VAL A 86 -11.35 7.76 13.50
C VAL A 86 -10.79 7.78 14.92
N ARG A 87 -9.46 7.68 15.09
CA ARG A 87 -8.82 7.72 16.42
C ARG A 87 -9.04 9.05 17.13
N MET A 88 -8.86 10.17 16.42
CA MET A 88 -9.08 11.51 16.97
C MET A 88 -10.53 11.70 17.46
N LEU A 89 -11.50 11.27 16.65
CA LEU A 89 -12.91 11.37 17.04
C LEU A 89 -13.28 10.38 18.14
N ALA A 90 -12.67 9.21 18.18
CA ALA A 90 -12.93 8.25 19.25
C ALA A 90 -12.38 8.69 20.60
N GLU A 91 -11.18 9.29 20.62
CA GLU A 91 -10.61 9.90 21.82
C GLU A 91 -11.54 11.00 22.35
N ARG A 92 -12.02 11.88 21.46
CA ARG A 92 -13.02 12.91 21.80
C ARG A 92 -14.33 12.32 22.33
N ALA A 93 -14.77 11.19 21.77
CA ALA A 93 -16.01 10.51 22.15
C ALA A 93 -15.87 9.61 23.40
N GLY A 94 -14.66 9.43 23.93
CA GLY A 94 -14.37 8.44 24.96
C GLY A 94 -14.66 7.00 24.53
N VAL A 95 -14.55 6.70 23.24
CA VAL A 95 -14.78 5.36 22.65
C VAL A 95 -13.44 4.67 22.48
N THR A 96 -13.30 3.48 23.07
CA THR A 96 -12.08 2.68 22.89
C THR A 96 -12.11 2.01 21.52
N VAL A 97 -11.33 2.53 20.57
CA VAL A 97 -11.14 1.86 19.27
C VAL A 97 -10.11 0.76 19.46
N ARG A 98 -10.59 -0.47 19.71
CA ARG A 98 -9.77 -1.66 19.46
C ARG A 98 -9.75 -1.88 17.96
N LEU A 99 -8.79 -1.22 17.29
CA LEU A 99 -8.39 -1.71 15.98
C LEU A 99 -7.96 -3.16 16.18
N ASN A 100 -8.20 -4.05 15.21
CA ASN A 100 -7.45 -5.30 15.17
C ASN A 100 -5.99 -4.92 14.95
N GLU A 101 -5.31 -4.59 16.05
CA GLU A 101 -3.90 -4.32 16.18
C GLU A 101 -3.19 -5.66 16.08
N HIS A 102 -3.24 -6.27 14.90
CA HIS A 102 -2.08 -7.04 14.50
C HIS A 102 -1.00 -6.02 14.15
N GLU A 103 -0.24 -5.70 15.21
CA GLU A 103 1.12 -5.18 15.19
C GLU A 103 1.30 -3.72 14.72
N ALA A 104 0.91 -2.77 15.57
CA ALA A 104 1.75 -1.59 15.74
C ALA A 104 2.99 -1.99 16.56
N GLY A 105 3.91 -2.72 15.90
CA GLY A 105 5.30 -2.75 16.32
C GLY A 105 5.89 -1.32 16.30
N PRO A 106 7.15 -1.13 16.74
CA PRO A 106 7.83 0.15 16.63
C PRO A 106 7.63 0.72 15.23
N ALA A 107 7.35 2.03 15.13
CA ALA A 107 7.01 2.72 13.89
C ALA A 107 7.83 2.16 12.73
N VAL A 108 7.19 1.37 11.86
CA VAL A 108 7.91 0.66 10.80
C VAL A 108 8.53 1.72 9.92
N ASP A 109 9.86 1.80 9.96
CA ASP A 109 10.62 2.76 9.18
C ASP A 109 10.45 2.43 7.70
N LYS A 110 9.48 3.10 7.07
CA LYS A 110 9.19 2.92 5.64
C LYS A 110 10.40 3.24 4.79
N THR A 111 11.25 4.18 5.20
CA THR A 111 12.48 4.53 4.48
C THR A 111 13.43 3.34 4.45
N ALA A 112 13.65 2.69 5.60
CA ALA A 112 14.42 1.46 5.68
C ALA A 112 13.79 0.32 4.85
N LEU A 113 12.46 0.19 4.84
CA LEU A 113 11.78 -0.83 4.03
C LEU A 113 11.90 -0.58 2.52
N TYR A 114 11.86 0.69 2.06
CA TYR A 114 12.11 1.01 0.66
C TYR A 114 13.55 0.63 0.27
N ALA A 115 14.53 1.02 1.07
CA ALA A 115 15.93 0.66 0.83
C ALA A 115 16.14 -0.86 0.81
N LEU A 116 15.47 -1.61 1.68
CA LEU A 116 15.50 -3.07 1.68
C LEU A 116 14.91 -3.66 0.38
N HIS A 117 13.76 -3.16 -0.09
CA HIS A 117 13.16 -3.65 -1.34
C HIS A 117 14.05 -3.36 -2.55
N GLU A 118 14.66 -2.18 -2.62
CA GLU A 118 15.61 -1.83 -3.68
C GLU A 118 16.85 -2.74 -3.65
N ALA A 119 17.43 -2.98 -2.46
CA ALA A 119 18.59 -3.86 -2.31
C ALA A 119 18.27 -5.31 -2.69
N VAL A 120 17.08 -5.80 -2.34
CA VAL A 120 16.63 -7.16 -2.70
C VAL A 120 16.28 -7.27 -4.18
N ALA A 121 15.70 -6.23 -4.78
CA ALA A 121 15.47 -6.19 -6.22
C ALA A 121 16.79 -6.26 -7.00
N ALA A 122 17.79 -5.48 -6.57
CA ALA A 122 19.13 -5.52 -7.15
C ALA A 122 19.79 -6.90 -6.99
N LEU A 123 19.68 -7.52 -5.81
CA LEU A 123 20.16 -8.88 -5.56
C LEU A 123 19.53 -9.91 -6.50
N TYR A 124 18.19 -9.90 -6.62
CA TYR A 124 17.50 -10.84 -7.50
C TYR A 124 17.84 -10.61 -8.97
N GLN A 125 17.99 -9.35 -9.41
CA GLN A 125 18.42 -9.04 -10.76
C GLN A 125 19.84 -9.56 -11.02
N GLU A 126 20.78 -9.30 -10.10
CA GLU A 126 22.14 -9.85 -10.18
C GLU A 126 22.12 -11.37 -10.24
N THR A 127 21.27 -12.02 -9.44
CA THR A 127 21.14 -13.47 -9.38
C THR A 127 20.62 -14.03 -10.71
N LEU A 128 19.62 -13.38 -11.33
CA LEU A 128 19.12 -13.76 -12.67
C LEU A 128 20.23 -13.70 -13.72
N HIS A 129 21.11 -12.69 -13.64
CA HIS A 129 22.19 -12.50 -14.60
C HIS A 129 23.37 -13.45 -14.38
N LYS A 130 23.80 -13.65 -13.13
CA LYS A 130 25.08 -14.31 -12.81
C LYS A 130 24.95 -15.76 -12.36
N SER A 131 23.84 -16.15 -11.74
CA SER A 131 23.71 -17.49 -11.19
C SER A 131 23.54 -18.54 -12.28
N ALA A 132 24.24 -19.67 -12.15
CA ALA A 132 24.04 -20.84 -13.00
C ALA A 132 22.63 -21.42 -12.82
N GLU A 133 22.09 -21.39 -11.60
CA GLU A 133 20.74 -21.86 -11.25
C GLU A 133 19.63 -21.09 -12.00
N ALA A 134 19.90 -19.84 -12.39
CA ALA A 134 18.95 -19.01 -13.13
C ALA A 134 18.92 -19.31 -14.65
N ALA A 135 19.59 -20.37 -15.12
CA ALA A 135 19.61 -20.73 -16.55
C ALA A 135 18.21 -20.95 -17.13
N ASP A 136 17.37 -21.71 -16.44
CA ASP A 136 16.00 -21.99 -16.87
C ASP A 136 15.11 -20.74 -16.84
N ALA A 137 15.36 -19.83 -15.88
CA ALA A 137 14.70 -18.53 -15.83
C ALA A 137 15.04 -17.68 -17.07
N ARG A 138 16.31 -17.60 -17.43
CA ARG A 138 16.75 -16.86 -18.63
C ARG A 138 16.18 -17.49 -19.90
N ALA A 139 16.20 -18.82 -20.02
CA ALA A 139 15.63 -19.53 -21.15
C ALA A 139 14.10 -19.28 -21.27
N TYR A 140 13.38 -19.27 -20.14
CA TYR A 140 11.96 -18.95 -20.12
C TYR A 140 11.68 -17.52 -20.61
N LEU A 141 12.42 -16.53 -20.11
CA LEU A 141 12.25 -15.12 -20.49
C LEU A 141 12.55 -14.90 -21.98
N ALA A 142 13.59 -15.56 -22.51
CA ALA A 142 13.91 -15.56 -23.93
C ALA A 142 12.78 -16.18 -24.77
N LYS A 143 12.22 -17.33 -24.34
CA LYS A 143 11.05 -17.95 -25.00
C LYS A 143 9.82 -17.04 -24.98
N ARG A 144 9.70 -16.18 -23.98
CA ARG A 144 8.66 -15.15 -23.89
C ARG A 144 8.97 -13.88 -24.66
N GLN A 145 10.06 -13.85 -25.43
CA GLN A 145 10.47 -12.72 -26.28
C GLN A 145 10.64 -11.43 -25.46
N LEU A 146 11.19 -11.56 -24.24
CA LEU A 146 11.58 -10.42 -23.43
C LEU A 146 13.07 -10.16 -23.63
N PRO A 147 13.45 -9.06 -24.30
CA PRO A 147 14.84 -8.81 -24.61
C PRO A 147 15.61 -8.31 -23.37
N PRO A 148 16.96 -8.44 -23.32
CA PRO A 148 17.75 -8.17 -22.12
C PRO A 148 17.60 -6.75 -21.56
N GLU A 149 17.38 -5.75 -22.41
CA GLU A 149 17.13 -4.36 -22.04
C GLU A 149 15.82 -4.19 -21.29
N ILE A 150 14.77 -4.93 -21.68
CA ILE A 150 13.47 -4.92 -21.00
C ILE A 150 13.55 -5.67 -19.67
N ILE A 151 14.22 -6.83 -19.65
CA ILE A 151 14.51 -7.57 -18.42
C ILE A 151 15.21 -6.65 -17.41
N ARG A 152 16.21 -5.89 -17.88
CA ARG A 152 16.96 -4.95 -17.04
C ARG A 152 16.11 -3.76 -16.60
N SER A 153 15.41 -3.12 -17.54
CA SER A 153 14.66 -1.90 -17.27
C SER A 153 13.51 -2.14 -16.31
N PHE A 154 12.81 -3.29 -16.41
CA PHE A 154 11.75 -3.68 -15.48
C PHE A 154 12.27 -4.32 -14.19
N GLY A 155 13.59 -4.48 -14.03
CA GLY A 155 14.17 -5.03 -12.81
C GLY A 155 13.88 -6.51 -12.58
N LEU A 156 13.63 -7.29 -13.65
CA LEU A 156 13.33 -8.72 -13.51
C LEU A 156 14.52 -9.42 -12.85
N GLY A 157 14.21 -10.34 -11.96
CA GLY A 157 15.19 -11.08 -11.17
C GLY A 157 14.86 -12.55 -11.02
N TYR A 158 15.67 -13.24 -10.23
CA TYR A 158 15.50 -14.63 -9.88
C TYR A 158 15.73 -14.82 -8.38
N ALA A 159 14.77 -15.46 -7.72
CA ALA A 159 14.91 -15.94 -6.36
C ALA A 159 15.40 -17.40 -6.41
N PRO A 160 16.60 -17.71 -5.88
CA PRO A 160 17.13 -19.06 -5.78
C PRO A 160 16.15 -20.02 -5.10
N ASP A 161 16.22 -21.31 -5.44
CA ASP A 161 15.44 -22.36 -4.80
C ASP A 161 16.09 -22.79 -3.47
N GLN A 162 16.16 -21.84 -2.53
CA GLN A 162 16.75 -22.02 -1.21
C GLN A 162 15.81 -21.49 -0.14
N TRP A 163 15.74 -22.16 1.00
CA TRP A 163 14.82 -21.79 2.08
C TRP A 163 15.27 -20.56 2.88
N ASP A 164 16.53 -20.17 2.79
CA ASP A 164 17.16 -19.19 3.67
C ASP A 164 18.13 -18.25 2.93
N PHE A 165 17.93 -18.04 1.63
CA PHE A 165 18.79 -17.17 0.83
C PHE A 165 18.79 -15.73 1.35
N LEU A 166 17.62 -15.10 1.49
CA LEU A 166 17.48 -13.77 2.08
C LEU A 166 17.74 -13.78 3.59
N VAL A 167 17.33 -14.84 4.29
CA VAL A 167 17.58 -15.00 5.74
C VAL A 167 19.08 -14.92 6.06
N ASN A 168 19.93 -15.53 5.23
CA ASN A 168 21.39 -15.52 5.38
C ASN A 168 22.05 -14.27 4.78
N TRP A 169 21.42 -13.64 3.79
CA TRP A 169 21.94 -12.46 3.10
C TRP A 169 21.74 -11.16 3.89
N ALA A 170 20.59 -11.02 4.55
CA ALA A 170 20.15 -9.77 5.18
C ALA A 170 20.97 -9.33 6.39
N PRO A 171 21.26 -10.19 7.38
CA PRO A 171 22.05 -9.80 8.56
C PRO A 171 23.46 -9.32 8.20
N LYS A 172 24.06 -9.91 7.15
CA LYS A 172 25.39 -9.52 6.62
C LYS A 172 25.41 -8.11 6.04
N ARG A 173 24.25 -7.50 5.83
CA ARG A 173 24.04 -6.15 5.28
C ARG A 173 23.35 -5.20 6.27
N GLY A 174 23.24 -5.60 7.53
CA GLY A 174 22.62 -4.77 8.58
C GLY A 174 21.09 -4.76 8.58
N TYR A 175 20.44 -5.64 7.81
CA TYR A 175 18.99 -5.80 7.86
C TYR A 175 18.58 -6.88 8.87
N SER A 176 17.60 -6.58 9.71
CA SER A 176 17.05 -7.55 10.67
C SER A 176 16.03 -8.48 10.01
N LEU A 177 15.85 -9.68 10.56
CA LEU A 177 14.80 -10.59 10.10
C LEU A 177 13.38 -10.00 10.29
N SER A 178 13.19 -9.16 11.31
CA SER A 178 11.93 -8.43 11.51
C SER A 178 11.65 -7.43 10.40
N GLN A 179 12.67 -6.77 9.83
CA GLN A 179 12.49 -5.90 8.66
C GLN A 179 12.11 -6.70 7.43
N LEU A 180 12.70 -7.88 7.21
CA LEU A 180 12.35 -8.76 6.09
C LEU A 180 10.91 -9.29 6.22
N GLU A 181 10.49 -9.62 7.44
CA GLU A 181 9.13 -10.06 7.73
C GLU A 181 8.12 -8.93 7.47
N ALA A 182 8.40 -7.73 7.97
CA ALA A 182 7.58 -6.53 7.72
C ALA A 182 7.52 -6.14 6.23
N ALA A 183 8.60 -6.43 5.47
CA ALA A 183 8.66 -6.28 4.02
C ALA A 183 7.93 -7.39 3.26
N GLY A 184 7.46 -8.45 3.94
CA GLY A 184 6.80 -9.60 3.30
C GLY A 184 7.73 -10.50 2.50
N LEU A 185 9.05 -10.40 2.71
CA LEU A 185 10.09 -11.13 1.98
C LEU A 185 10.39 -12.50 2.58
N VAL A 186 10.17 -12.65 3.88
CA VAL A 186 10.30 -13.93 4.60
C VAL A 186 9.00 -14.27 5.32
N VAL A 187 8.85 -15.54 5.67
CA VAL A 187 7.75 -16.05 6.47
C VAL A 187 8.33 -16.56 7.77
N ARG A 188 7.64 -16.23 8.86
CA ARG A 188 7.93 -16.78 10.17
C ARG A 188 7.33 -18.20 10.26
N GLY A 189 8.19 -19.20 10.48
CA GLY A 189 7.77 -20.58 10.71
C GLY A 189 7.26 -20.81 12.13
N GLU A 190 6.64 -21.95 12.35
CA GLU A 190 6.15 -22.38 13.67
C GLU A 190 7.33 -22.78 14.58
N GLY A 191 7.38 -22.23 15.79
CA GLY A 191 8.38 -22.53 16.82
C GLY A 191 8.15 -21.69 18.07
N SER A 192 8.41 -22.25 19.26
CA SER A 192 8.30 -21.53 20.53
C SER A 192 9.67 -20.99 20.99
N GLY A 193 9.69 -19.74 21.47
CA GLY A 193 10.88 -19.11 22.07
C GLY A 193 12.00 -18.74 21.09
N ALA A 194 13.26 -18.96 21.48
CA ALA A 194 14.47 -18.55 20.75
C ALA A 194 14.78 -19.36 19.45
N LYS A 195 13.85 -20.20 18.99
CA LYS A 195 13.99 -21.08 17.81
C LYS A 195 12.99 -20.79 16.69
N VAL A 196 12.41 -19.59 16.66
CA VAL A 196 11.58 -19.15 15.54
C VAL A 196 12.44 -19.12 14.28
N ARG A 197 12.12 -19.99 13.30
CA ARG A 197 12.85 -20.07 12.04
C ARG A 197 12.14 -19.24 10.98
N HIS A 198 12.83 -18.25 10.42
CA HIS A 198 12.38 -17.56 9.21
C HIS A 198 12.80 -18.34 7.97
N TYR A 199 11.99 -18.26 6.92
CA TYR A 199 12.33 -18.80 5.61
C TYR A 199 11.86 -17.88 4.48
N ASP A 200 12.55 -17.94 3.35
CA ASP A 200 12.30 -17.13 2.17
C ASP A 200 10.89 -17.41 1.60
N ARG A 201 10.14 -16.33 1.36
CA ARG A 201 8.81 -16.42 0.73
C ARG A 201 8.91 -16.88 -0.73
N PHE A 202 9.88 -16.33 -1.46
CA PHE A 202 10.05 -16.56 -2.89
C PHE A 202 11.25 -17.47 -3.12
N ARG A 203 11.02 -18.59 -3.81
CA ARG A 203 11.99 -19.65 -4.02
C ARG A 203 11.79 -20.28 -5.38
N GLY A 204 12.87 -20.47 -6.13
CA GLY A 204 12.85 -21.05 -7.49
C GLY A 204 11.95 -20.27 -8.46
N ARG A 205 11.92 -18.93 -8.35
CA ARG A 205 10.94 -18.08 -9.06
C ARG A 205 11.61 -16.96 -9.84
N ILE A 206 11.05 -16.67 -11.02
CA ILE A 206 11.29 -15.40 -11.71
C ILE A 206 10.58 -14.31 -10.93
N MET A 207 11.33 -13.28 -10.55
CA MET A 207 10.87 -12.18 -9.72
C MET A 207 10.54 -10.97 -10.59
N PHE A 208 9.30 -10.51 -10.46
CA PHE A 208 8.79 -9.28 -11.06
C PHE A 208 8.65 -8.25 -9.92
N PRO A 209 9.56 -7.27 -9.79
CA PRO A 209 9.39 -6.21 -8.80
C PRO A 209 8.16 -5.39 -9.11
N ILE A 210 7.41 -5.02 -8.08
CA ILE A 210 6.21 -4.19 -8.17
C ILE A 210 6.59 -2.78 -7.69
N TRP A 211 6.38 -1.81 -8.56
CA TRP A 211 6.73 -0.40 -8.34
C TRP A 211 5.47 0.37 -7.96
N ASN A 212 5.59 1.34 -7.05
CA ASN A 212 4.52 2.29 -6.78
C ASN A 212 4.56 3.46 -7.79
N GLU A 213 3.57 4.35 -7.75
CA GLU A 213 3.44 5.50 -8.66
C GLU A 213 4.63 6.49 -8.64
N GLN A 214 5.47 6.41 -7.60
CA GLN A 214 6.66 7.22 -7.42
C GLN A 214 7.93 6.51 -7.94
N GLY A 215 7.79 5.34 -8.54
CA GLY A 215 8.92 4.58 -9.07
C GLY A 215 9.76 3.91 -7.99
N ARG A 216 9.18 3.53 -6.85
CA ARG A 216 9.87 2.78 -5.79
C ARG A 216 9.37 1.35 -5.71
N VAL A 217 10.27 0.39 -5.54
CA VAL A 217 9.91 -1.03 -5.37
C VAL A 217 9.23 -1.21 -4.01
N VAL A 218 8.03 -1.79 -4.01
CA VAL A 218 7.21 -1.96 -2.80
C VAL A 218 6.82 -3.41 -2.52
N ALA A 219 6.96 -4.29 -3.50
CA ALA A 219 6.60 -5.70 -3.43
C ALA A 219 7.19 -6.48 -4.59
N PHE A 220 6.93 -7.78 -4.63
CA PHE A 220 7.31 -8.67 -5.72
C PHE A 220 6.16 -9.60 -6.11
N SER A 221 6.15 -10.01 -7.38
CA SER A 221 5.42 -11.18 -7.85
C SER A 221 6.43 -12.22 -8.33
N GLY A 222 6.34 -13.44 -7.80
CA GLY A 222 7.22 -14.55 -8.12
C GLY A 222 6.51 -15.59 -8.98
N ARG A 223 6.99 -15.78 -10.21
CA ARG A 223 6.50 -16.81 -11.13
C ARG A 223 7.31 -18.10 -11.01
N ALA A 224 6.66 -19.22 -10.76
CA ALA A 224 7.30 -20.54 -10.77
C ALA A 224 7.75 -20.93 -12.19
N LEU A 225 8.94 -21.52 -12.30
CA LEU A 225 9.43 -22.12 -13.55
C LEU A 225 8.76 -23.46 -13.82
N ASN A 226 8.71 -24.31 -12.79
CA ASN A 226 8.10 -25.63 -12.81
C ASN A 226 6.73 -25.56 -12.13
N THR A 227 5.67 -25.75 -12.90
CA THR A 227 4.29 -25.84 -12.37
C THR A 227 3.90 -27.30 -12.25
N THR A 228 3.91 -27.84 -11.04
CA THR A 228 3.17 -29.06 -10.66
C THR A 228 1.80 -28.66 -10.11
N ASP A 229 0.85 -29.60 -10.01
CA ASP A 229 -0.51 -29.33 -9.49
C ASP A 229 -0.52 -28.70 -8.09
N GLN A 230 0.56 -28.86 -7.32
CA GLN A 230 0.70 -28.32 -5.97
C GLN A 230 1.40 -26.94 -5.91
N THR A 231 1.99 -26.46 -7.01
CA THR A 231 2.80 -25.24 -7.01
C THR A 231 2.08 -24.10 -7.71
N ALA A 232 1.65 -23.09 -6.93
CA ALA A 232 1.02 -21.89 -7.49
C ALA A 232 1.92 -21.20 -8.53
N LYS A 233 1.39 -21.02 -9.74
CA LYS A 233 2.08 -20.43 -10.89
C LYS A 233 2.63 -19.03 -10.58
N TYR A 234 1.87 -18.22 -9.86
CA TYR A 234 2.27 -16.91 -9.35
C TYR A 234 2.01 -16.80 -7.85
N VAL A 235 2.93 -16.18 -7.13
CA VAL A 235 2.79 -15.79 -5.73
C VAL A 235 3.15 -14.33 -5.63
N ASN A 236 2.30 -13.52 -5.00
CA ASN A 236 2.61 -12.11 -4.74
C ASN A 236 3.10 -11.94 -3.31
N SER A 237 3.79 -10.83 -3.04
CA SER A 237 3.98 -10.34 -1.68
C SER A 237 2.62 -10.26 -0.94
N PRO A 238 2.59 -10.54 0.37
CA PRO A 238 1.41 -10.28 1.19
C PRO A 238 1.16 -8.77 1.29
N GLU A 239 0.04 -8.37 1.89
CA GLU A 239 -0.14 -6.96 2.26
C GLU A 239 0.94 -6.54 3.27
N THR A 240 1.56 -5.38 3.06
CA THR A 240 2.62 -4.82 3.93
C THR A 240 2.39 -3.33 4.16
N PRO A 241 3.18 -2.66 5.02
CA PRO A 241 3.13 -1.20 5.15
C PRO A 241 3.44 -0.43 3.84
N LEU A 242 4.11 -1.07 2.87
CA LEU A 242 4.45 -0.49 1.57
C LEU A 242 3.53 -0.94 0.43
N PHE A 243 2.90 -2.12 0.54
CA PHE A 243 2.17 -2.75 -0.55
C PHE A 243 0.75 -3.12 -0.17
N ARG A 244 -0.20 -2.66 -1.00
CA ARG A 244 -1.60 -3.10 -0.99
C ARG A 244 -2.00 -3.49 -2.40
N LYS A 245 -2.30 -4.77 -2.62
CA LYS A 245 -2.56 -5.33 -3.96
C LYS A 245 -3.70 -4.60 -4.68
N SER A 246 -4.74 -4.17 -3.94
CA SER A 246 -5.89 -3.46 -4.51
C SER A 246 -5.64 -1.99 -4.86
N ARG A 247 -4.45 -1.45 -4.56
CA ARG A 247 -4.10 -0.04 -4.79
C ARG A 247 -2.86 0.15 -5.67
N VAL A 248 -2.35 -0.92 -6.26
CA VAL A 248 -1.14 -0.87 -7.08
C VAL A 248 -1.46 -1.51 -8.43
N LEU A 249 -1.16 -0.76 -9.49
CA LEU A 249 -1.19 -1.25 -10.86
C LEU A 249 0.25 -1.46 -11.33
N TYR A 250 0.53 -2.66 -11.83
CA TYR A 250 1.87 -3.00 -12.32
C TYR A 250 2.26 -2.10 -13.50
N ALA A 251 3.48 -1.57 -13.47
CA ALA A 251 4.04 -0.64 -14.46
C ALA A 251 3.33 0.72 -14.61
N LEU A 252 2.45 1.11 -13.68
CA LEU A 252 1.79 2.42 -13.71
C LEU A 252 2.78 3.58 -13.66
N ASP A 253 3.89 3.43 -12.91
CA ASP A 253 4.99 4.40 -12.86
C ASP A 253 5.55 4.74 -14.25
N ARG A 254 5.54 3.75 -15.16
CA ARG A 254 6.03 3.86 -16.54
C ARG A 254 4.95 4.34 -17.50
N ALA A 255 3.73 3.84 -17.32
CA ALA A 255 2.62 4.14 -18.22
C ALA A 255 1.99 5.52 -17.99
N ARG A 256 2.08 6.09 -16.78
CA ARG A 256 1.31 7.28 -16.37
C ARG A 256 1.45 8.49 -17.29
N HIS A 257 2.65 8.73 -17.85
CA HIS A 257 2.89 9.87 -18.72
C HIS A 257 2.22 9.68 -20.07
N ALA A 258 2.43 8.53 -20.72
CA ALA A 258 1.77 8.19 -21.98
C ALA A 258 0.24 8.10 -21.83
N MET A 259 -0.25 7.55 -20.73
CA MET A 259 -1.70 7.50 -20.44
C MET A 259 -2.32 8.91 -20.35
N ALA A 260 -1.63 9.85 -19.72
CA ALA A 260 -2.10 11.23 -19.60
C ALA A 260 -2.06 11.97 -20.96
N GLU A 261 -1.01 11.73 -21.75
CA GLU A 261 -0.83 12.32 -23.09
C GLU A 261 -1.90 11.84 -24.07
N HIS A 262 -2.11 10.52 -24.15
CA HIS A 262 -3.04 9.91 -25.10
C HIS A 262 -4.48 9.83 -24.58
N ARG A 263 -4.71 10.11 -23.27
CA ARG A 263 -6.00 9.97 -22.59
C ARG A 263 -6.61 8.58 -22.74
N GLU A 264 -5.76 7.57 -22.83
CA GLU A 264 -6.13 6.18 -23.02
C GLU A 264 -5.27 5.30 -22.11
N ALA A 265 -5.82 4.16 -21.70
CA ALA A 265 -5.10 3.16 -20.94
C ALA A 265 -5.42 1.77 -21.50
N ILE A 266 -4.39 0.96 -21.67
CA ILE A 266 -4.51 -0.46 -22.00
C ILE A 266 -4.37 -1.24 -20.69
N LEU A 267 -5.41 -2.00 -20.33
CA LEU A 267 -5.38 -2.87 -19.16
C LEU A 267 -5.11 -4.31 -19.60
N CYS A 268 -4.07 -4.92 -19.03
CA CYS A 268 -3.71 -6.31 -19.29
C CYS A 268 -3.87 -7.16 -18.02
N GLU A 269 -4.12 -8.46 -18.20
CA GLU A 269 -4.31 -9.39 -17.08
C GLU A 269 -3.00 -9.80 -16.38
N GLY A 270 -1.89 -9.91 -17.14
CA GLY A 270 -0.62 -10.46 -16.66
C GLY A 270 0.56 -9.50 -16.78
N GLN A 271 1.58 -9.67 -15.92
CA GLN A 271 2.78 -8.84 -15.93
C GLN A 271 3.54 -8.94 -17.26
N ILE A 272 3.63 -10.14 -17.85
CA ILE A 272 4.31 -10.34 -19.14
C ILE A 272 3.59 -9.58 -20.25
N ASP A 273 2.26 -9.56 -20.24
CA ASP A 273 1.47 -8.85 -21.25
C ASP A 273 1.70 -7.34 -21.13
N VAL A 274 1.67 -6.80 -19.90
CA VAL A 274 2.02 -5.40 -19.63
C VAL A 274 3.43 -5.08 -20.13
N ILE A 275 4.42 -5.91 -19.79
CA ILE A 275 5.82 -5.69 -20.22
C ILE A 275 5.93 -5.66 -21.74
N ARG A 276 5.20 -6.53 -22.45
CA ARG A 276 5.20 -6.57 -23.90
C ARG A 276 4.52 -5.35 -24.54
N CYS A 277 3.52 -4.76 -23.90
CA CYS A 277 2.94 -3.49 -24.36
C CYS A 277 3.89 -2.30 -24.20
N HIS A 278 4.98 -2.45 -23.44
CA HIS A 278 6.03 -1.43 -23.28
C HIS A 278 7.26 -1.66 -24.18
N GLN A 279 7.24 -2.70 -25.01
CA GLN A 279 8.21 -2.91 -26.10
C GLN A 279 7.76 -2.14 -27.34
#